data_AF-A0A0P7K2F6-F1
#
_entry.id   AF-A0A0P7K2F6-F1
#
_cell.length_a   1.000
_cell.length_b   1.000
_cell.length_c   1.000
_cell.angle_alpha   90.00
_cell.angle_beta   90.00
_cell.angle_gamma   90.00
#
_symmetry.space_group_name_H-M   'P 1'
#
loop_
_entity.id
_entity.type
_entity.pdbx_description
1 polymer ?
#
loop_
_entity_poly.entity_id
_entity_poly.type
_entity_poly.pdbx_seq_one_letter_code
_entity_poly.pdbx_strand_id
1 'polypeptide(L)'
;MNKKFEMTKEGWTFSVLFFLFAVYYSFSKAHFAHWGNVKVTFFLVHWSTLLSSLIYAVILVLFYLVCTLLPSRRIVALPTIITLLLAGQELALAYYTLPVGDILGGLVLLIGTLTILYMAYINAKISFNIIDSIIDADEGNYFKRWFNRVKVSLAYDWKPLVISIVIYMIINASMLMTLTFK
;
A
#
# COMPACT_ATOMS: atom_id res chain seq x y z
N MET A 1 16.40 -6.19 -17.49
CA MET A 1 17.02 -7.16 -16.56
C MET A 1 16.17 -7.24 -15.30
N ASN A 2 15.38 -8.31 -15.15
CA ASN A 2 14.65 -8.63 -13.92
C ASN A 2 15.65 -9.13 -12.86
N LYS A 3 16.36 -8.23 -12.19
CA LYS A 3 17.09 -8.58 -10.97
C LYS A 3 16.08 -8.65 -9.81
N LYS A 4 15.71 -9.90 -9.54
CA LYS A 4 15.10 -10.47 -8.32
C LYS A 4 14.69 -9.48 -7.21
N PHE A 5 13.37 -9.37 -7.04
CA PHE A 5 12.71 -8.94 -5.81
C PHE A 5 12.98 -9.95 -4.69
N GLU A 6 14.21 -9.98 -4.18
CA GLU A 6 14.59 -10.86 -3.08
C GLU A 6 14.68 -10.04 -1.80
N MET A 7 13.52 -9.80 -1.18
CA MET A 7 13.45 -9.79 0.28
C MET A 7 13.83 -11.18 0.77
N THR A 8 14.52 -11.25 1.91
CA THR A 8 14.79 -12.55 2.53
C THR A 8 13.47 -13.29 2.77
N LYS A 9 13.48 -14.63 2.66
CA LYS A 9 12.31 -15.48 2.95
C LYS A 9 11.68 -15.10 4.30
N GLU A 10 12.52 -14.80 5.28
CA GLU A 10 12.14 -14.31 6.61
C GLU A 10 11.36 -12.99 6.56
N GLY A 11 11.80 -12.00 5.79
CA GLY A 11 11.12 -10.71 5.66
C GLY A 11 9.75 -10.83 4.97
N TRP A 12 9.63 -11.73 3.99
CA TRP A 12 8.35 -12.05 3.36
C TRP A 12 7.39 -12.73 4.34
N THR A 13 7.85 -13.78 5.02
CA THR A 13 7.04 -14.49 6.02
C THR A 13 6.56 -13.53 7.11
N PHE A 14 7.45 -12.64 7.59
CA PHE A 14 7.10 -11.65 8.59
C PHE A 14 6.02 -10.67 8.09
N SER A 15 6.16 -10.15 6.87
CA SER A 15 5.19 -9.21 6.28
C SER A 15 3.81 -9.87 6.06
N VAL A 16 3.78 -11.13 5.64
CA VAL A 16 2.55 -11.92 5.46
C VAL A 16 1.86 -12.19 6.80
N LEU A 17 2.61 -12.51 7.86
CA LEU A 17 2.04 -12.70 9.19
C LEU A 17 1.34 -11.43 9.69
N PHE A 18 1.93 -10.26 9.46
CA PHE A 18 1.29 -8.98 9.80
C PHE A 18 0.06 -8.70 8.95
N PHE A 19 0.08 -9.01 7.65
CA PHE A 19 -1.10 -8.95 6.79
C PHE A 19 -2.25 -9.81 7.36
N LEU A 20 -1.97 -11.08 7.65
CA LEU A 20 -2.95 -12.01 8.23
C LEU A 20 -3.42 -11.53 9.62
N PHE A 21 -2.52 -10.98 10.43
CA PHE A 21 -2.86 -10.39 11.71
C PHE A 21 -3.78 -9.17 11.55
N ALA A 22 -3.54 -8.26 10.60
CA ALA A 22 -4.44 -7.13 10.33
C ALA A 22 -5.82 -7.61 9.89
N VAL A 23 -5.87 -8.59 8.99
CA VAL A 23 -7.12 -9.22 8.54
C VAL A 23 -7.87 -9.78 9.77
N TYR A 24 -7.21 -10.62 10.57
CA TYR A 24 -7.79 -11.22 11.77
C TYR A 24 -8.21 -10.18 12.83
N TYR A 25 -7.37 -9.19 13.10
CA TYR A 25 -7.67 -8.12 14.05
C TYR A 25 -8.86 -7.29 13.61
N SER A 26 -8.95 -6.96 12.31
CA SER A 26 -10.07 -6.20 11.74
C SER A 26 -11.37 -7.02 11.82
N PHE A 27 -11.31 -8.32 11.52
CA PHE A 27 -12.43 -9.23 11.73
C PHE A 27 -12.86 -9.31 13.20
N SER A 28 -11.89 -9.49 14.10
CA SER A 28 -12.17 -9.59 15.54
C SER A 28 -12.78 -8.30 16.07
N LYS A 29 -12.22 -7.15 15.71
CA LYS A 29 -12.74 -5.83 16.08
C LYS A 29 -14.15 -5.62 15.54
N ALA A 30 -14.40 -5.93 14.27
CA ALA A 30 -15.73 -5.81 13.67
C ALA A 30 -16.74 -6.76 14.35
N HIS A 31 -16.34 -8.00 14.65
CA HIS A 31 -17.16 -8.96 15.37
C HIS A 31 -17.53 -8.48 16.79
N PHE A 32 -16.55 -8.04 17.59
CA PHE A 32 -16.77 -7.55 18.95
C PHE A 32 -17.42 -6.17 19.02
N ALA A 33 -17.30 -5.35 17.97
CA ALA A 33 -18.03 -4.10 17.83
C ALA A 33 -19.47 -4.28 17.34
N HIS A 34 -19.97 -5.53 17.27
CA HIS A 34 -21.28 -5.88 16.73
C HIS A 34 -21.53 -5.31 15.33
N TRP A 35 -20.51 -5.20 14.48
CA TRP A 35 -20.74 -4.81 13.10
C TRP A 35 -21.56 -5.91 12.41
N GLY A 36 -22.74 -5.53 11.97
CA GLY A 36 -23.65 -6.38 11.23
C GLY A 36 -23.14 -6.54 9.83
N ASN A 37 -22.96 -5.42 9.14
CA ASN A 37 -22.76 -5.34 7.71
C ASN A 37 -22.08 -4.01 7.32
N VAL A 38 -21.33 -4.01 6.22
CA VAL A 38 -20.82 -2.78 5.59
C VAL A 38 -21.56 -2.58 4.28
N LYS A 39 -22.11 -1.38 4.06
CA LYS A 39 -22.72 -1.00 2.78
C LYS A 39 -21.85 0.04 2.11
N VAL A 40 -21.53 -0.16 0.84
CA VAL A 40 -20.80 0.81 0.03
C VAL A 40 -21.82 1.61 -0.78
N THR A 41 -21.72 2.92 -0.70
CA THR A 41 -22.52 3.84 -1.52
C THR A 41 -21.60 4.61 -2.44
N PHE A 42 -21.99 4.70 -3.71
CA PHE A 42 -21.23 5.40 -4.73
C PHE A 42 -21.78 6.82 -4.93
N PHE A 43 -20.90 7.81 -5.09
CA PHE A 43 -21.26 9.18 -5.42
C PHE A 43 -20.22 9.83 -6.33
N LEU A 44 -20.57 11.00 -6.85
CA LEU A 44 -19.65 11.90 -7.54
C LEU A 44 -18.49 12.27 -6.62
N VAL A 45 -17.27 11.94 -7.08
CA VAL A 45 -15.96 12.14 -6.44
C VAL A 45 -15.96 13.22 -5.36
N HIS A 46 -15.73 12.83 -4.10
CA HIS A 46 -15.60 13.75 -2.99
C HIS A 46 -14.18 14.32 -2.91
N TRP A 47 -14.06 15.62 -3.16
CA TRP A 47 -12.76 16.28 -3.34
C TRP A 47 -11.84 16.16 -2.11
N SER A 48 -12.38 16.28 -0.89
CA SER A 48 -11.56 16.14 0.32
C SER A 48 -11.02 14.72 0.49
N THR A 49 -11.78 13.70 0.08
CA THR A 49 -11.38 12.29 0.14
C THR A 49 -10.33 11.98 -0.92
N LEU A 50 -10.46 12.61 -2.10
CA LEU A 50 -9.46 12.52 -3.15
C LEU A 50 -8.11 13.10 -2.70
N LEU A 51 -8.14 14.30 -2.09
CA LEU A 51 -6.94 14.94 -1.56
C LEU A 51 -6.32 14.16 -0.40
N SER A 52 -7.12 13.69 0.56
CA SER A 52 -6.62 12.89 1.68
C SER A 52 -5.99 11.58 1.20
N SER A 53 -6.60 10.91 0.21
CA SER A 53 -6.05 9.68 -0.40
C SER A 53 -4.74 9.95 -1.13
N LEU A 54 -4.60 11.09 -1.82
CA LEU A 54 -3.34 11.49 -2.44
C LEU A 54 -2.25 11.71 -1.41
N ILE A 55 -2.55 12.50 -0.37
CA ILE A 55 -1.60 12.79 0.72
C ILE A 55 -1.13 11.48 1.36
N TYR A 56 -2.07 10.57 1.61
CA TYR A 56 -1.77 9.26 2.18
C TYR A 56 -0.80 8.45 1.30
N ALA A 57 -1.11 8.33 0.01
CA ALA A 57 -0.28 7.60 -0.94
C ALA A 57 1.12 8.23 -1.08
N VAL A 58 1.21 9.56 -1.10
CA VAL A 58 2.49 10.29 -1.16
C VAL A 58 3.31 10.07 0.11
N ILE A 59 2.71 10.12 1.30
CA ILE A 59 3.39 9.82 2.56
C ILE A 59 3.96 8.40 2.53
N LEU A 60 3.21 7.44 2.00
CA LEU A 60 3.66 6.05 1.87
C LEU A 60 4.89 5.95 0.96
N VAL A 61 4.85 6.58 -0.22
CA VAL A 61 6.01 6.66 -1.13
C VAL A 61 7.22 7.29 -0.44
N LEU A 62 7.03 8.44 0.22
CA LEU A 62 8.11 9.13 0.93
C LEU A 62 8.70 8.27 2.04
N PHE A 63 7.85 7.51 2.75
CA PHE A 63 8.32 6.62 3.81
C PHE A 63 9.22 5.51 3.26
N TYR A 64 8.82 4.88 2.15
CA TYR A 64 9.68 3.94 1.42
C TYR A 64 11.01 4.57 1.00
N LEU A 65 10.99 5.79 0.46
CA LEU A 65 12.20 6.50 0.03
C LEU A 65 13.11 6.85 1.22
N VAL A 66 12.57 7.33 2.33
CA VAL A 66 13.35 7.63 3.54
C VAL A 66 14.01 6.36 4.08
N CYS A 67 13.31 5.22 4.08
CA CYS A 67 13.88 3.95 4.50
C CYS A 67 15.10 3.53 3.65
N THR A 68 15.18 3.92 2.37
CA THR A 68 16.35 3.62 1.52
C THR A 68 17.64 4.36 1.88
N LEU A 69 17.57 5.37 2.76
CA LEU A 69 18.77 6.02 3.32
C LEU A 69 19.62 5.06 4.16
N LEU A 70 19.01 3.96 4.63
CA LEU A 70 19.73 2.85 5.24
C LEU A 70 19.95 1.81 4.13
N PRO A 71 21.20 1.50 3.73
CA PRO A 71 21.51 0.62 2.61
C PRO A 71 21.34 -0.86 3.01
N SER A 72 20.14 -1.23 3.44
CA SER A 72 19.78 -2.56 3.89
C SER A 72 18.40 -2.91 3.36
N ARG A 73 18.29 -3.94 2.51
CA ARG A 73 16.99 -4.39 1.99
C ARG A 73 15.99 -4.76 3.10
N ARG A 74 16.47 -5.14 4.28
CA ARG A 74 15.62 -5.49 5.44
C ARG A 74 14.78 -4.29 5.92
N ILE A 75 15.27 -3.06 5.77
CA ILE A 75 14.55 -1.87 6.21
C ILE A 75 13.27 -1.63 5.40
N VAL A 76 13.21 -2.11 4.16
CA VAL A 76 12.04 -2.00 3.27
C VAL A 76 10.88 -2.85 3.78
N ALA A 77 11.13 -3.85 4.63
CA ALA A 77 10.07 -4.62 5.27
C ALA A 77 9.16 -3.71 6.13
N LEU A 78 9.72 -2.69 6.76
CA LEU A 78 8.99 -1.82 7.68
C LEU A 78 7.86 -1.01 6.99
N PRO A 79 8.11 -0.22 5.92
CA PRO A 79 7.04 0.41 5.16
C PRO A 79 6.13 -0.61 4.46
N THR A 80 6.65 -1.79 4.11
CA THR A 80 5.86 -2.86 3.49
C THR A 80 4.84 -3.48 4.44
N ILE A 81 5.20 -3.68 5.71
CA ILE A 81 4.28 -4.13 6.76
C ILE A 81 3.13 -3.13 6.92
N ILE A 82 3.44 -1.84 7.05
CA ILE A 82 2.39 -0.81 7.18
C ILE A 82 1.45 -0.86 5.97
N THR A 83 1.99 -0.96 4.76
CA THR A 83 1.18 -1.02 3.54
C THR A 83 0.29 -2.25 3.50
N LEU A 84 0.83 -3.41 3.91
CA LEU A 84 0.09 -4.67 4.01
C LEU A 84 -0.98 -4.65 5.09
N LEU A 85 -0.74 -3.99 6.23
CA LEU A 85 -1.76 -3.85 7.28
C LEU A 85 -3.00 -3.12 6.74
N LEU A 86 -2.83 -2.09 5.92
CA LEU A 86 -3.93 -1.38 5.27
C LEU A 86 -4.66 -2.24 4.26
N ALA A 87 -3.91 -2.96 3.42
CA ALA A 87 -4.50 -3.90 2.48
C ALA A 87 -5.32 -4.98 3.22
N GLY A 88 -4.83 -5.45 4.38
CA GLY A 88 -5.54 -6.41 5.21
C GLY A 88 -6.84 -5.85 5.81
N GLN A 89 -6.83 -4.57 6.22
CA GLN A 89 -8.04 -3.87 6.68
C GLN A 89 -9.07 -3.74 5.55
N GLU A 90 -8.64 -3.35 4.36
CA GLU A 90 -9.53 -3.17 3.21
C GLU A 90 -10.12 -4.50 2.72
N LEU A 91 -9.34 -5.58 2.78
CA LEU A 91 -9.81 -6.94 2.52
C LEU A 91 -10.88 -7.39 3.53
N ALA A 92 -10.67 -7.09 4.81
CA ALA A 92 -11.65 -7.42 5.84
C ALA A 92 -12.97 -6.67 5.62
N LEU A 93 -12.91 -5.39 5.22
CA LEU A 93 -14.09 -4.60 4.86
C LEU A 93 -14.80 -5.19 3.63
N ALA A 94 -14.06 -5.63 2.61
CA ALA A 94 -14.62 -6.33 1.46
C ALA A 94 -15.41 -7.59 1.89
N TYR A 95 -14.90 -8.36 2.85
CA TYR A 95 -15.63 -9.52 3.36
C TYR A 95 -16.95 -9.13 4.05
N TYR A 96 -17.01 -8.05 4.81
CA TYR A 96 -18.25 -7.63 5.49
C TYR A 96 -19.29 -6.94 4.58
N THR A 97 -18.94 -6.63 3.33
CA THR A 97 -19.88 -6.09 2.34
C THR A 97 -20.61 -7.20 1.57
N LEU A 98 -19.95 -8.33 1.33
CA LEU A 98 -20.51 -9.45 0.55
C LEU A 98 -21.82 -10.05 1.15
N PRO A 99 -21.97 -10.24 2.48
CA PRO A 99 -23.20 -10.77 3.08
C PRO A 99 -24.44 -9.89 2.89
N VAL A 100 -24.28 -8.62 2.54
CA VAL A 100 -25.38 -7.66 2.31
C VAL A 100 -25.98 -7.78 0.91
N GLY A 101 -25.36 -8.58 0.04
CA GLY A 101 -25.67 -8.59 -1.40
C GLY A 101 -25.10 -7.38 -2.15
N ASP A 102 -24.26 -6.56 -1.50
CA ASP A 102 -23.55 -5.44 -2.12
C ASP A 102 -22.29 -5.94 -2.83
N ILE A 103 -22.51 -6.72 -3.91
CA ILE A 103 -21.45 -7.36 -4.69
C ILE A 103 -20.52 -6.31 -5.32
N LEU A 104 -21.09 -5.19 -5.80
CA LEU A 104 -20.31 -4.10 -6.39
C LEU A 104 -19.43 -3.42 -5.34
N GLY A 105 -19.96 -3.13 -4.14
CA GLY A 105 -19.18 -2.61 -3.02
C GLY A 105 -18.01 -3.51 -2.63
N GLY A 106 -18.27 -4.81 -2.48
CA GLY A 106 -17.23 -5.80 -2.16
C GLY A 106 -16.17 -5.93 -3.26
N LEU A 107 -16.57 -5.93 -4.53
CA LEU A 107 -15.63 -5.96 -5.65
C LEU A 107 -14.73 -4.72 -5.67
N VAL A 108 -15.27 -3.53 -5.42
CA VAL A 108 -14.46 -2.31 -5.44
C VAL A 108 -13.47 -2.29 -4.27
N LEU A 109 -13.84 -2.76 -3.08
CA LEU A 109 -12.91 -2.91 -1.95
C LEU A 109 -11.84 -3.98 -2.21
N LEU A 110 -12.16 -5.06 -2.95
CA LEU A 110 -11.16 -6.03 -3.42
C LEU A 110 -10.18 -5.39 -4.41
N ILE A 111 -10.67 -4.57 -5.35
CA ILE A 111 -9.81 -3.83 -6.27
C ILE A 111 -8.94 -2.83 -5.51
N GLY A 112 -9.48 -2.14 -4.51
CA GLY A 112 -8.73 -1.25 -3.63
C GLY A 112 -7.61 -1.98 -2.88
N THR A 113 -7.92 -3.14 -2.30
CA THR A 113 -6.94 -4.06 -1.69
C THR A 113 -5.81 -4.41 -2.66
N LEU A 114 -6.15 -4.86 -3.88
CA LEU A 114 -5.17 -5.21 -4.90
C LEU A 114 -4.33 -4.01 -5.32
N THR A 115 -4.93 -2.82 -5.35
CA THR A 115 -4.23 -1.56 -5.66
C THR A 115 -3.20 -1.23 -4.59
N ILE A 116 -3.54 -1.39 -3.31
CA ILE A 116 -2.59 -1.20 -2.20
C ILE A 116 -1.45 -2.21 -2.26
N LEU A 117 -1.75 -3.48 -2.53
CA LEU A 117 -0.71 -4.51 -2.69
C LEU A 117 0.22 -4.20 -3.87
N TYR A 118 -0.34 -3.69 -4.98
CA TYR A 118 0.45 -3.26 -6.13
C TYR A 118 1.32 -2.03 -5.81
N MET A 119 0.80 -1.06 -5.04
CA MET A 119 1.60 0.06 -4.53
C MET A 119 2.76 -0.43 -3.65
N ALA A 120 2.51 -1.39 -2.74
CA ALA A 120 3.56 -1.98 -1.91
C ALA A 120 4.67 -2.61 -2.78
N TYR A 121 4.26 -3.35 -3.81
CA TYR A 121 5.17 -3.98 -4.76
C TYR A 121 6.03 -2.96 -5.51
N ILE A 122 5.41 -1.94 -6.12
CA ILE A 122 6.15 -0.93 -6.89
C ILE A 122 7.09 -0.12 -6.00
N ASN A 123 6.63 0.30 -4.82
CA ASN A 123 7.46 1.04 -3.88
C ASN A 123 8.65 0.22 -3.39
N ALA A 124 8.44 -1.04 -3.01
CA ALA A 124 9.53 -1.92 -2.60
C ALA A 124 10.53 -2.17 -3.74
N LYS A 125 10.05 -2.33 -4.98
CA LYS A 125 10.91 -2.49 -6.16
C LYS A 125 11.78 -1.25 -6.38
N ILE A 126 11.20 -0.05 -6.31
CA ILE A 126 11.94 1.22 -6.39
C ILE A 126 12.97 1.28 -5.27
N SER A 127 12.59 0.95 -4.04
CA SER A 127 13.49 0.96 -2.88
C SER A 127 14.69 0.01 -3.04
N PHE A 128 14.47 -1.20 -3.53
CA PHE A 128 15.57 -2.14 -3.78
C PHE A 128 16.50 -1.65 -4.88
N ASN A 129 15.97 -1.09 -5.97
CA ASN A 129 16.79 -0.50 -7.02
C ASN A 129 17.68 0.64 -6.49
N ILE A 130 17.16 1.47 -5.58
CA ILE A 130 17.93 2.52 -4.92
C ILE A 130 19.04 1.92 -4.06
N ILE A 131 18.69 0.99 -3.15
CA ILE A 131 19.65 0.38 -2.20
C ILE A 131 20.78 -0.35 -2.94
N ASP A 132 20.44 -1.15 -3.95
CA ASP A 132 21.41 -1.92 -4.71
C ASP A 132 22.35 -1.03 -5.53
N SER A 133 21.86 0.09 -6.04
CA SER A 133 22.64 0.99 -6.90
C SER A 133 23.44 2.05 -6.14
N ILE A 134 23.20 2.22 -4.84
CA ILE A 134 23.93 3.17 -3.98
C ILE A 134 25.34 2.68 -3.66
N ILE A 135 25.52 1.37 -3.46
CA ILE A 135 26.80 0.77 -3.05
C ILE A 135 27.84 0.92 -4.16
N ASP A 136 27.42 0.76 -5.42
CA ASP A 136 28.28 0.78 -6.60
C ASP A 136 28.46 2.18 -7.22
N ALA A 137 27.98 3.25 -6.55
CA ALA A 137 28.03 4.61 -7.08
C ALA A 137 29.28 5.36 -6.62
N ASP A 138 30.13 5.81 -7.55
CA ASP A 138 31.36 6.59 -7.27
C ASP A 138 31.12 8.11 -7.11
N GLU A 139 29.86 8.55 -6.96
CA GLU A 139 29.49 9.98 -7.11
C GLU A 139 29.41 10.77 -5.78
N GLY A 140 30.54 11.23 -5.23
CA GLY A 140 30.53 12.24 -4.15
C GLY A 140 29.95 11.74 -2.80
N ASN A 141 29.36 12.65 -2.01
CA ASN A 141 28.87 12.30 -0.67
C ASN A 141 27.65 11.36 -0.71
N TYR A 142 27.44 10.59 0.36
CA TYR A 142 26.37 9.57 0.41
C TYR A 142 24.98 10.12 0.08
N PHE A 143 24.64 11.30 0.61
CA PHE A 143 23.33 11.90 0.38
C PHE A 143 23.09 12.30 -1.09
N LYS A 144 24.13 12.84 -1.76
CA LYS A 144 24.06 13.17 -3.18
C LYS A 144 23.90 11.91 -4.03
N ARG A 145 24.64 10.83 -3.71
CA ARG A 145 24.47 9.51 -4.34
C ARG A 145 23.05 8.99 -4.18
N TRP A 146 22.54 8.98 -2.95
CA TRP A 146 21.18 8.56 -2.64
C TRP A 146 20.15 9.36 -3.45
N PHE A 147 20.24 10.69 -3.44
CA PHE A 147 19.29 11.55 -4.15
C PHE A 147 19.31 11.33 -5.67
N ASN A 148 20.51 11.15 -6.25
CA ASN A 148 20.65 10.82 -7.67
C ASN A 148 20.01 9.45 -7.99
N ARG A 149 20.24 8.43 -7.15
CA ARG A 149 19.64 7.10 -7.33
C ARG A 149 18.13 7.12 -7.17
N VAL A 150 17.59 7.86 -6.21
CA VAL A 150 16.14 8.08 -6.06
C VAL A 150 15.54 8.62 -7.36
N LYS A 151 16.14 9.66 -7.96
CA LYS A 151 15.65 10.23 -9.23
C LYS A 151 15.66 9.20 -10.36
N VAL A 152 16.76 8.47 -10.52
CA VAL A 152 16.91 7.48 -11.60
C VAL A 152 15.94 6.32 -11.41
N SER A 153 15.81 5.78 -10.20
CA SER A 153 14.90 4.67 -9.91
C SER A 153 13.43 5.07 -10.04
N LEU A 154 13.05 6.27 -9.58
CA LEU A 154 11.71 6.81 -9.81
C LEU A 154 11.43 7.01 -11.30
N ALA A 155 12.38 7.54 -12.08
CA ALA A 155 12.20 7.75 -13.52
C ALA A 155 11.95 6.43 -14.30
N TYR A 156 12.38 5.29 -13.77
CA TYR A 156 12.12 3.99 -14.39
C TYR A 156 10.71 3.45 -14.09
N ASP A 157 10.24 3.61 -12.85
CA ASP A 157 8.97 3.03 -12.36
C ASP A 157 7.87 4.08 -12.03
N TRP A 158 8.00 5.34 -12.48
CA TRP A 158 7.03 6.40 -12.12
C TRP A 158 5.64 6.15 -12.72
N LYS A 159 5.54 5.64 -13.94
CA LYS A 159 4.24 5.40 -14.61
C LYS A 159 3.36 4.42 -13.82
N PRO A 160 3.82 3.19 -13.50
CA PRO A 160 3.00 2.27 -12.71
C PRO A 160 2.70 2.81 -11.31
N LEU A 161 3.65 3.54 -10.69
CA LEU A 161 3.42 4.18 -9.41
C LEU A 161 2.28 5.21 -9.47
N VAL A 162 2.34 6.17 -10.40
CA VAL A 162 1.31 7.20 -10.56
C VAL A 162 -0.05 6.60 -10.90
N ILE A 163 -0.09 5.60 -11.79
CA ILE A 163 -1.35 4.91 -12.14
C ILE A 163 -1.97 4.28 -10.89
N SER A 164 -1.18 3.57 -10.08
CA SER A 164 -1.68 2.93 -8.86
C SER A 164 -2.22 3.93 -7.84
N ILE A 165 -1.57 5.09 -7.69
CA ILE A 165 -2.01 6.18 -6.82
C ILE A 165 -3.33 6.77 -7.33
N VAL A 166 -3.44 7.04 -8.63
CA VAL A 166 -4.66 7.60 -9.24
C VAL A 166 -5.84 6.64 -9.09
N ILE A 167 -5.64 5.34 -9.32
CA ILE A 167 -6.68 4.33 -9.13
C ILE A 167 -7.12 4.30 -7.66
N TYR A 168 -6.18 4.28 -6.72
CA TYR A 168 -6.48 4.29 -5.28
C TYR A 168 -7.28 5.53 -4.87
N MET A 169 -6.92 6.71 -5.40
CA MET A 169 -7.63 7.96 -5.14
C MET A 169 -9.07 7.94 -5.67
N ILE A 170 -9.27 7.48 -6.90
CA ILE A 170 -10.60 7.43 -7.52
C ILE A 170 -11.51 6.47 -6.76
N ILE A 171 -10.99 5.30 -6.40
CA ILE A 171 -11.72 4.29 -5.61
C ILE A 171 -12.19 4.90 -4.29
N ASN A 172 -11.27 5.44 -3.48
CA ASN A 172 -11.64 5.99 -2.18
C ASN A 172 -12.54 7.22 -2.28
N ALA A 173 -12.32 8.09 -3.26
CA ALA A 173 -13.11 9.31 -3.42
C ALA A 173 -14.51 9.07 -3.97
N SER A 174 -14.78 7.91 -4.56
CA SER A 174 -16.09 7.55 -5.12
C SER A 174 -16.94 6.69 -4.18
N MET A 175 -16.45 6.38 -2.98
CA MET A 175 -17.11 5.46 -2.05
C MET A 175 -17.31 6.05 -0.65
N LEU A 176 -18.46 5.74 -0.05
CA LEU A 176 -18.77 6.00 1.35
C LEU A 176 -19.24 4.68 1.93
N MET A 177 -18.49 4.23 2.92
CA MET A 177 -18.81 3.04 3.68
C MET A 177 -19.74 3.43 4.83
N THR A 178 -20.93 2.85 4.83
CA THR A 178 -21.88 2.94 5.95
C THR A 178 -21.81 1.64 6.74
N LEU A 179 -21.49 1.76 8.02
CA LEU A 179 -21.44 0.65 8.96
C LEU A 179 -22.81 0.49 9.61
N THR A 180 -23.38 -0.72 9.56
CA THR A 180 -24.57 -1.05 10.35
C THR A 180 -24.20 -1.94 11.52
N PHE A 181 -24.71 -1.59 12.70
CA PHE A 181 -24.55 -2.39 13.92
C PHE A 181 -25.67 -3.42 14.02
N LYS A 182 -25.38 -4.60 14.59
CA LYS A 182 -26.37 -5.64 14.91
C LYS A 182 -27.24 -5.24 16.09
#